data_AF-A0A2Z5WBH8-F1
#
_entry.id   AF-A0A2Z5WBH8-F1
#
_cell.length_a   1.000
_cell.length_b   1.000
_cell.length_c   1.000
_cell.angle_alpha   90.00
_cell.angle_beta   90.00
_cell.angle_gamma   90.00
#
_symmetry.space_group_name_H-M   'P 1'
#
loop_
_entity.id
_entity.type
_entity.pdbx_description
1 polymer ?
#
loop_
_entity_poly.entity_id
_entity_poly.type
_entity_poly.pdbx_seq_one_letter_code
_entity_poly.pdbx_strand_id
1 'polypeptide(L)'
;MLSKQSLKLLYFGLLLISSANAAGSAEEEKKPEEKKEDKKDVTLDVTATSHDNVTFDSTNANDVVLTCKEGYRFKTLKVGDKTLYTVDTGKYTPTKAHQLKHADDHFFRLNLEAAKPLLFKKKSDKEWNEYKFDEYLDKVVWKEKKDAKEVDASKFSDTALFTSDPFGSGKVHKFKGDHKVSKVMWDKKAVGDPSKAKYTDVVVYEGPDDKRLVRLDYFYVGDGRFKETYFKLVDDKWKKLEQSEANKDLHALNPEWSLDYKPVVDKFSPLAAITSVVIAAFAVLYYL
;
A
#
# COMPACT_ATOMS: atom_id res chain seq x y z
N MET A 1 -4.51 32.92 -32.88
CA MET A 1 -3.11 33.14 -33.32
C MET A 1 -2.29 33.50 -32.09
N LEU A 2 -1.37 32.65 -31.65
CA LEU A 2 -0.49 32.94 -30.51
C LEU A 2 0.44 34.13 -30.86
N SER A 3 0.56 35.10 -29.96
CA SER A 3 1.44 36.26 -30.19
C SER A 3 2.90 35.82 -30.24
N LYS A 4 3.75 36.55 -30.98
CA LYS A 4 5.20 36.28 -31.05
C LYS A 4 5.88 36.26 -29.66
N GLN A 5 5.31 36.93 -28.65
CA GLN A 5 5.78 36.86 -27.26
C GLN A 5 5.34 35.56 -26.56
N SER A 6 4.11 35.10 -26.80
CA SER A 6 3.58 33.84 -26.26
C SER A 6 4.37 32.63 -26.80
N LEU A 7 4.76 32.68 -28.07
CA LEU A 7 5.55 31.64 -28.72
C LEU A 7 7.00 31.62 -28.20
N LYS A 8 7.59 32.80 -27.92
CA LYS A 8 8.92 32.91 -27.30
C LYS A 8 8.93 32.37 -25.87
N LEU A 9 7.88 32.60 -25.09
CA LEU A 9 7.72 32.02 -23.75
C LEU A 9 7.59 30.50 -23.79
N LEU A 10 6.86 29.98 -24.79
CA LEU A 10 6.73 28.53 -25.00
C LEU A 10 8.08 27.89 -25.37
N TYR A 11 8.86 28.53 -26.23
CA TYR A 11 10.20 28.06 -26.58
C TYR A 11 11.20 28.21 -25.43
N PHE A 12 11.10 29.26 -24.61
CA PHE A 12 11.90 29.39 -23.39
C PHE A 12 11.53 28.34 -22.35
N GLY A 13 10.24 28.02 -22.20
CA GLY A 13 9.75 26.93 -21.36
C GLY A 13 10.25 25.56 -21.85
N LEU A 14 10.21 25.31 -23.16
CA LEU A 14 10.77 24.09 -23.75
C LEU A 14 12.29 24.02 -23.61
N LEU A 15 13.02 25.12 -23.76
CA LEU A 15 14.47 25.19 -23.52
C LEU A 15 14.83 25.00 -22.04
N LEU A 16 14.02 25.52 -21.10
CA LEU A 16 14.19 25.29 -19.66
C LEU A 16 13.85 23.85 -19.26
N ILE A 17 12.85 23.21 -19.88
CA ILE A 17 12.55 21.79 -19.68
C ILE A 17 13.67 20.92 -20.29
N SER A 18 14.22 21.31 -21.44
CA SER A 18 15.34 20.61 -22.08
C SER A 18 16.64 20.75 -21.31
N SER A 19 16.89 21.93 -20.73
CA SER A 19 18.07 22.20 -19.90
C SER A 19 17.90 21.74 -18.45
N ALA A 20 16.69 21.57 -17.92
CA ALA A 20 16.44 20.84 -16.68
C ALA A 20 16.60 19.31 -16.89
N ASN A 21 16.20 18.79 -18.06
CA ASN A 21 16.49 17.40 -18.44
C ASN A 21 17.98 17.15 -18.73
N ALA A 22 18.73 18.16 -19.17
CA ALA A 22 20.18 18.06 -19.44
C ALA A 22 21.06 18.43 -18.21
N ALA A 23 20.65 19.38 -17.38
CA ALA A 23 21.35 19.75 -16.14
C ALA A 23 20.98 18.85 -14.96
N GLY A 24 19.85 18.14 -15.02
CA GLY A 24 19.58 16.97 -14.17
C GLY A 24 20.47 15.76 -14.51
N SER A 25 21.35 15.87 -15.51
CA SER A 25 22.34 14.83 -15.86
C SER A 25 23.79 15.19 -15.52
N ALA A 26 24.02 16.31 -14.81
CA ALA A 26 25.33 16.68 -14.28
C ALA A 26 25.17 17.09 -12.80
N GLU A 27 25.71 16.27 -11.89
CA GLU A 27 25.62 16.37 -10.42
C GLU A 27 24.38 15.74 -9.76
N GLU A 28 23.90 14.62 -10.29
CA GLU A 28 23.53 13.52 -9.40
C GLU A 28 24.80 12.69 -9.17
N GLU A 29 25.28 12.63 -7.92
CA GLU A 29 25.96 11.42 -7.46
C GLU A 29 25.02 10.26 -7.83
N LYS A 30 25.39 9.53 -8.88
CA LYS A 30 24.71 8.32 -9.31
C LYS A 30 24.64 7.37 -8.12
N LYS A 31 23.54 7.44 -7.35
CA LYS A 31 23.00 6.22 -6.77
C LYS A 31 22.88 5.26 -7.93
N PRO A 32 23.47 4.06 -7.87
CA PRO A 32 23.35 3.12 -8.97
C PRO A 32 21.85 2.97 -9.24
N GLU A 33 21.43 3.25 -10.48
CA GLU A 33 20.20 2.69 -11.01
C GLU A 33 20.27 1.21 -10.64
N GLU A 34 19.40 0.75 -9.74
CA GLU A 34 19.16 -0.67 -9.58
C GLU A 34 18.89 -1.17 -10.99
N LYS A 35 19.85 -1.90 -11.58
CA LYS A 35 19.63 -2.64 -12.82
C LYS A 35 18.27 -3.27 -12.67
N LYS A 36 17.32 -2.95 -13.55
CA LYS A 36 16.06 -3.67 -13.66
C LYS A 36 16.48 -5.14 -13.80
N GLU A 37 16.40 -5.87 -12.70
CA GLU A 37 16.86 -7.24 -12.65
C GLU A 37 15.97 -7.97 -13.66
N ASP A 38 16.56 -8.54 -14.72
CA ASP A 38 15.83 -9.20 -15.79
C ASP A 38 15.20 -10.48 -15.24
N LYS A 39 14.05 -10.32 -14.56
CA LYS A 39 13.28 -11.43 -14.03
C LYS A 39 12.60 -12.16 -15.18
N LYS A 40 12.72 -13.49 -15.16
CA LYS A 40 12.07 -14.39 -16.10
C LYS A 40 10.56 -14.42 -15.83
N ASP A 41 9.80 -14.50 -16.92
CA ASP A 41 8.35 -14.44 -16.87
C ASP A 41 7.74 -15.82 -16.60
N VAL A 42 6.87 -15.90 -15.60
CA VAL A 42 6.09 -17.08 -15.24
C VAL A 42 4.68 -16.99 -15.84
N THR A 43 4.25 -18.06 -16.48
CA THR A 43 2.85 -18.32 -16.83
C THR A 43 2.29 -19.30 -15.83
N LEU A 44 1.27 -18.90 -15.08
CA LEU A 44 0.66 -19.71 -14.03
C LEU A 44 -0.82 -19.97 -14.37
N ASP A 45 -1.24 -21.23 -14.32
CA ASP A 45 -2.66 -21.55 -14.19
C ASP A 45 -3.09 -21.28 -12.74
N VAL A 46 -4.10 -20.44 -12.54
CA VAL A 46 -4.56 -20.04 -11.20
C VAL A 46 -5.13 -21.19 -10.38
N THR A 47 -5.44 -22.32 -11.02
CA THR A 47 -5.90 -23.57 -10.37
C THR A 47 -4.77 -24.57 -10.08
N ALA A 48 -3.55 -24.30 -10.53
CA ALA A 48 -2.42 -25.18 -10.29
C ALA A 48 -2.09 -25.27 -8.79
N THR A 49 -1.64 -26.45 -8.37
CA THR A 49 -1.15 -26.71 -7.00
C THR A 49 0.37 -26.83 -6.94
N SER A 50 1.05 -26.73 -8.09
CA SER A 50 2.51 -26.76 -8.22
C SER A 50 2.96 -26.07 -9.50
N HIS A 51 4.19 -25.55 -9.52
CA HIS A 51 4.83 -24.97 -10.70
C HIS A 51 6.35 -24.85 -10.46
N ASP A 52 7.19 -25.17 -11.44
CA ASP A 52 8.66 -25.29 -11.26
C ASP A 52 9.33 -24.05 -10.66
N ASN A 53 8.84 -22.86 -11.02
CA ASN A 53 9.41 -21.58 -10.61
C ASN A 53 8.63 -20.86 -9.50
N VAL A 54 7.71 -21.55 -8.83
CA VAL A 54 6.85 -20.97 -7.79
C VAL A 54 6.80 -21.92 -6.59
N THR A 55 7.04 -21.39 -5.40
CA THR A 55 6.83 -22.10 -4.14
C THR A 55 5.39 -21.90 -3.68
N PHE A 56 4.72 -22.98 -3.28
CA PHE A 56 3.37 -22.97 -2.73
C PHE A 56 3.45 -23.28 -1.24
N ASP A 57 3.17 -22.28 -0.41
CA ASP A 57 3.00 -22.47 1.03
C ASP A 57 1.52 -22.76 1.32
N SER A 58 1.24 -24.02 1.63
CA SER A 58 -0.12 -24.53 1.92
C SER A 58 -0.35 -24.82 3.40
N THR A 59 0.47 -24.22 4.28
CA THR A 59 0.28 -24.34 5.75
C THR A 59 -1.10 -23.87 6.20
N ASN A 60 -1.70 -22.92 5.49
CA ASN A 60 -3.10 -22.52 5.64
C ASN A 60 -3.91 -22.93 4.41
N ALA A 61 -4.85 -23.87 4.58
CA ALA A 61 -5.70 -24.33 3.49
C ALA A 61 -6.64 -23.25 2.91
N ASN A 62 -6.86 -22.15 3.64
CA ASN A 62 -7.69 -21.02 3.20
C ASN A 62 -6.89 -19.88 2.56
N ASP A 63 -5.56 -19.90 2.67
CA ASP A 63 -4.65 -18.93 2.05
C ASP A 63 -3.35 -19.64 1.68
N VAL A 64 -3.31 -20.17 0.45
CA VAL A 64 -2.09 -20.75 -0.10
C VAL A 64 -1.27 -19.61 -0.70
N VAL A 65 -0.09 -19.38 -0.14
CA VAL A 65 0.80 -18.29 -0.57
C VAL A 65 1.73 -18.79 -1.67
N LEU A 66 1.68 -18.13 -2.81
CA LEU A 66 2.51 -18.44 -3.97
C LEU A 66 3.62 -17.41 -4.06
N THR A 67 4.87 -17.86 -4.05
CA THR A 67 6.04 -16.99 -4.19
C THR A 67 6.90 -17.44 -5.35
N CYS A 68 7.11 -16.56 -6.33
CA CYS A 68 8.09 -16.79 -7.39
C CYS A 68 9.47 -17.00 -6.78
N LYS A 69 10.20 -17.99 -7.29
CA LYS A 69 11.62 -18.18 -6.95
C LYS A 69 12.42 -16.95 -7.38
N GLU A 70 13.59 -16.76 -6.78
CA GLU A 70 14.49 -15.67 -7.12
C GLU A 70 14.77 -15.61 -8.63
N GLY A 71 14.82 -14.39 -9.18
CA GLY A 71 14.94 -14.18 -10.63
C GLY A 71 13.67 -14.44 -11.45
N TYR A 72 12.52 -14.75 -10.84
CA TYR A 72 11.24 -14.94 -11.54
C TYR A 72 10.17 -13.95 -11.10
N ARG A 73 9.19 -13.70 -11.98
CA ARG A 73 7.99 -12.91 -11.71
C ARG A 73 6.78 -13.49 -12.42
N PHE A 74 5.58 -13.25 -11.91
CA PHE A 74 4.34 -13.57 -12.63
C PHE A 74 4.14 -12.61 -13.81
N LYS A 75 3.79 -13.16 -14.98
CA LYS A 75 3.41 -12.37 -16.16
C LYS A 75 2.04 -12.73 -16.67
N THR A 76 1.77 -14.02 -16.84
CA THR A 76 0.52 -14.48 -17.44
C THR A 76 -0.22 -15.37 -16.45
N LEU A 77 -1.47 -15.03 -16.17
CA LEU A 77 -2.38 -15.88 -15.42
C LEU A 77 -3.33 -16.57 -16.40
N LYS A 78 -3.57 -17.86 -16.20
CA LYS A 78 -4.44 -18.69 -17.04
C LYS A 78 -5.47 -19.46 -16.23
N VAL A 79 -6.50 -19.93 -16.92
CA VAL A 79 -7.44 -20.95 -16.45
C VAL A 79 -7.54 -22.00 -17.57
N GLY A 80 -6.87 -23.14 -17.40
CA GLY A 80 -6.58 -24.07 -18.48
C GLY A 80 -5.81 -23.37 -19.61
N ASP A 81 -6.32 -23.51 -20.84
CA ASP A 81 -5.69 -22.91 -22.02
C ASP A 81 -5.98 -21.42 -22.21
N LYS A 82 -6.95 -20.87 -21.46
CA LYS A 82 -7.39 -19.48 -21.62
C LYS A 82 -6.55 -18.53 -20.77
N THR A 83 -6.09 -17.44 -21.36
CA THR A 83 -5.49 -16.33 -20.62
C THR A 83 -6.57 -15.60 -19.83
N LEU A 84 -6.36 -15.50 -18.51
CA LEU A 84 -7.17 -14.72 -17.59
C LEU A 84 -6.67 -13.28 -17.52
N TYR A 85 -5.34 -13.10 -17.40
CA TYR A 85 -4.74 -11.78 -17.24
C TYR A 85 -3.27 -11.79 -17.66
N THR A 86 -2.81 -10.66 -18.20
CA THR A 86 -1.39 -10.42 -18.52
C THR A 86 -0.91 -9.16 -17.82
N VAL A 87 0.13 -9.30 -17.01
CA VAL A 87 0.76 -8.21 -16.26
C VAL A 87 1.55 -7.31 -17.22
N ASP A 88 1.39 -6.00 -17.04
CA ASP A 88 2.28 -5.00 -17.65
C ASP A 88 3.63 -5.01 -16.92
N THR A 89 4.56 -5.83 -17.40
CA THR A 89 5.91 -5.98 -16.84
C THR A 89 6.82 -4.77 -17.07
N GLY A 90 6.37 -3.77 -17.85
CA GLY A 90 7.00 -2.46 -17.92
C GLY A 90 6.83 -1.69 -16.61
N LYS A 91 5.68 -1.88 -15.94
CA LYS A 91 5.26 -1.18 -14.72
C LYS A 91 5.40 -2.02 -13.45
N TYR A 92 5.08 -3.31 -13.52
CA TYR A 92 4.97 -4.18 -12.34
C TYR A 92 5.93 -5.37 -12.41
N THR A 93 6.34 -5.86 -11.25
CA THR A 93 7.20 -7.04 -11.11
C THR A 93 6.68 -7.95 -9.99
N PRO A 94 5.48 -8.53 -10.17
CA PRO A 94 4.81 -9.27 -9.12
C PRO A 94 5.52 -10.59 -8.87
N THR A 95 5.84 -10.86 -7.61
CA THR A 95 6.50 -12.10 -7.18
C THR A 95 5.66 -12.89 -6.17
N LYS A 96 4.52 -12.34 -5.73
CA LYS A 96 3.64 -12.96 -4.76
C LYS A 96 2.19 -12.98 -5.25
N ALA A 97 1.54 -14.12 -5.04
CA ALA A 97 0.12 -14.31 -5.27
C ALA A 97 -0.47 -15.20 -4.16
N HIS A 98 -1.80 -15.28 -4.10
CA HIS A 98 -2.52 -16.05 -3.10
C HIS A 98 -3.70 -16.76 -3.76
N GLN A 99 -3.85 -18.04 -3.45
CA GLN A 99 -5.11 -18.75 -3.67
C GLN A 99 -5.88 -18.72 -2.35
N LEU A 100 -7.00 -18.04 -2.36
CA LEU A 100 -7.79 -17.75 -1.16
C LEU A 100 -9.09 -18.54 -1.22
N LYS A 101 -9.48 -19.15 -0.11
CA LYS A 101 -10.76 -19.85 0.04
C LYS A 101 -11.53 -19.28 1.22
N HIS A 102 -12.78 -18.90 0.97
CA HIS A 102 -13.71 -18.40 1.97
C HIS A 102 -15.02 -19.17 1.86
N ALA A 103 -15.25 -20.09 2.78
CA ALA A 103 -16.30 -21.10 2.63
C ALA A 103 -16.20 -21.80 1.26
N ASP A 104 -17.21 -21.67 0.41
CA ASP A 104 -17.23 -22.25 -0.95
C ASP A 104 -16.65 -21.33 -2.03
N ASP A 105 -16.45 -20.05 -1.70
CA ASP A 105 -15.91 -19.07 -2.64
C ASP A 105 -14.38 -19.22 -2.76
N HIS A 106 -13.89 -19.21 -4.01
CA HIS A 106 -12.47 -19.26 -4.32
C HIS A 106 -12.04 -17.96 -5.01
N PHE A 107 -10.88 -17.44 -4.59
CA PHE A 107 -10.29 -16.23 -5.14
C PHE A 107 -8.81 -16.45 -5.45
N PHE A 108 -8.31 -15.66 -6.40
CA PHE A 108 -6.90 -15.58 -6.73
C PHE A 108 -6.47 -14.12 -6.62
N ARG A 109 -5.56 -13.82 -5.69
CA ARG A 109 -5.02 -12.47 -5.49
C ARG A 109 -3.60 -12.41 -6.01
N LEU A 110 -3.34 -11.61 -7.03
CA LEU A 110 -2.00 -11.25 -7.46
C LEU A 110 -1.59 -9.93 -6.82
N ASN A 111 -0.43 -9.88 -6.17
CA ASN A 111 0.10 -8.62 -5.67
C ASN A 111 0.96 -7.98 -6.77
N LEU A 112 0.35 -7.08 -7.56
CA LEU A 112 1.06 -6.34 -8.64
C LEU A 112 2.26 -5.57 -8.08
N GLU A 113 2.04 -4.97 -6.92
CA GLU A 113 3.04 -4.50 -5.97
C GLU A 113 2.65 -5.05 -4.61
N ALA A 114 3.55 -5.01 -3.63
CA ALA A 114 3.27 -5.47 -2.28
C ALA A 114 1.99 -4.84 -1.68
N ALA A 115 1.72 -3.58 -2.02
CA ALA A 115 0.56 -2.80 -1.60
C ALA A 115 -0.65 -2.86 -2.54
N LYS A 116 -0.49 -3.34 -3.79
CA LYS A 116 -1.51 -3.22 -4.84
C LYS A 116 -2.06 -4.59 -5.25
N PRO A 117 -3.14 -5.05 -4.60
CA PRO A 117 -3.76 -6.33 -4.94
C PRO A 117 -4.59 -6.21 -6.22
N LEU A 118 -4.50 -7.23 -7.06
CA LEU A 118 -5.43 -7.54 -8.13
C LEU A 118 -6.11 -8.87 -7.78
N LEU A 119 -7.44 -8.92 -7.82
CA LEU A 119 -8.20 -10.05 -7.30
C LEU A 119 -9.14 -10.61 -8.37
N PHE A 120 -9.21 -11.92 -8.45
CA PHE A 120 -10.13 -12.66 -9.31
C PHE A 120 -10.99 -13.57 -8.45
N LYS A 121 -12.28 -13.66 -8.74
CA LYS A 121 -13.22 -14.59 -8.10
C LYS A 121 -13.61 -15.68 -9.09
N LYS A 122 -13.57 -16.94 -8.63
CA LYS A 122 -14.10 -18.09 -9.38
C LYS A 122 -15.61 -17.96 -9.57
N LYS A 123 -16.09 -18.15 -10.80
CA LYS A 123 -17.52 -18.24 -11.13
C LYS A 123 -17.94 -19.66 -11.46
N SER A 124 -17.07 -20.37 -12.18
CA SER A 124 -17.19 -21.80 -12.47
C SER A 124 -15.79 -22.40 -12.58
N ASP A 125 -15.67 -23.71 -12.84
CA ASP A 125 -14.36 -24.35 -13.00
C ASP A 125 -13.52 -23.78 -14.15
N LYS A 126 -14.16 -23.17 -15.15
CA LYS A 126 -13.49 -22.62 -16.33
C LYS A 126 -13.57 -21.10 -16.44
N GLU A 127 -14.23 -20.44 -15.48
CA GLU A 127 -14.49 -19.01 -15.54
C GLU A 127 -14.11 -18.32 -14.23
N TRP A 128 -13.24 -17.33 -14.36
CA TRP A 128 -12.79 -16.45 -13.31
C TRP A 128 -12.93 -15.02 -13.81
N ASN A 129 -13.41 -14.13 -12.95
CA ASN A 129 -13.60 -12.73 -13.30
C ASN A 129 -12.87 -11.85 -12.30
N GLU A 130 -12.36 -10.71 -12.76
CA GLU A 130 -11.79 -9.69 -11.88
C GLU A 130 -12.85 -9.26 -10.85
N TYR A 131 -12.43 -9.12 -9.60
CA TYR A 131 -13.29 -8.80 -8.48
C TYR A 131 -12.67 -7.65 -7.71
N LYS A 132 -13.46 -6.63 -7.40
CA LYS A 132 -12.92 -5.45 -6.75
C LYS A 132 -12.52 -5.78 -5.31
N PHE A 133 -11.32 -5.34 -4.94
CA PHE A 133 -10.75 -5.67 -3.63
C PHE A 133 -11.51 -5.00 -2.47
N ASP A 134 -12.06 -3.80 -2.69
CA ASP A 134 -12.90 -3.10 -1.72
C ASP A 134 -14.20 -3.86 -1.44
N GLU A 135 -14.82 -4.43 -2.47
CA GLU A 135 -15.99 -5.30 -2.31
C GLU A 135 -15.64 -6.62 -1.62
N TYR A 136 -14.47 -7.19 -1.90
CA TYR A 136 -13.98 -8.39 -1.22
C TYR A 136 -13.81 -8.17 0.29
N LEU A 137 -13.26 -7.02 0.70
CA LEU A 137 -13.15 -6.70 2.13
C LEU A 137 -14.53 -6.67 2.81
N ASP A 138 -15.52 -6.01 2.20
CA ASP A 138 -16.85 -5.86 2.81
C ASP A 138 -17.68 -7.16 2.78
N LYS A 139 -17.72 -7.83 1.62
CA LYS A 139 -18.66 -8.93 1.36
C LYS A 139 -18.10 -10.30 1.75
N VAL A 140 -16.79 -10.40 1.96
CA VAL A 140 -16.11 -11.67 2.22
C VAL A 140 -15.35 -11.58 3.55
N VAL A 141 -14.33 -10.74 3.63
CA VAL A 141 -13.44 -10.68 4.82
C VAL A 141 -14.18 -10.20 6.07
N TRP A 142 -15.07 -9.22 5.91
CA TRP A 142 -15.84 -8.63 7.01
C TRP A 142 -17.32 -9.02 6.99
N LYS A 143 -17.67 -10.07 6.23
CA LYS A 143 -19.06 -10.51 6.07
C LYS A 143 -19.78 -10.72 7.41
N GLU A 144 -19.08 -11.34 8.37
CA GLU A 144 -19.63 -11.64 9.70
C GLU A 144 -19.50 -10.46 10.69
N LYS A 145 -18.82 -9.37 10.32
CA LYS A 145 -18.68 -8.17 11.15
C LYS A 145 -19.87 -7.25 10.90
N LYS A 146 -20.91 -7.44 11.72
CA LYS A 146 -22.26 -6.93 11.45
C LYS A 146 -22.39 -5.40 11.42
N ASP A 147 -21.46 -4.64 12.00
CA ASP A 147 -21.49 -3.17 11.95
C ASP A 147 -20.10 -2.54 11.82
N ALA A 148 -20.04 -1.45 11.06
CA ALA A 148 -18.90 -0.54 11.07
C ALA A 148 -19.05 0.47 12.21
N LYS A 149 -18.11 0.47 13.17
CA LYS A 149 -18.14 1.33 14.35
C LYS A 149 -16.89 2.20 14.42
N GLU A 150 -17.01 3.31 15.15
CA GLU A 150 -15.85 4.14 15.46
C GLU A 150 -14.98 3.43 16.50
N VAL A 151 -13.67 3.52 16.32
CA VAL A 151 -12.69 3.08 17.31
C VAL A 151 -12.05 4.30 17.95
N ASP A 152 -12.16 4.40 19.28
CA ASP A 152 -11.47 5.43 20.05
C ASP A 152 -10.12 4.89 20.52
N ALA A 153 -9.06 5.26 19.81
CA ALA A 153 -7.71 4.79 20.06
C ALA A 153 -7.10 5.37 21.34
N SER A 154 -7.68 6.42 21.95
CA SER A 154 -7.24 6.88 23.28
C SER A 154 -7.57 5.88 24.38
N LYS A 155 -8.50 4.94 24.12
CA LYS A 155 -8.82 3.80 24.98
C LYS A 155 -7.91 2.60 24.74
N PHE A 156 -6.68 2.80 24.27
CA PHE A 156 -5.72 1.74 23.99
C PHE A 156 -5.42 0.84 25.21
N SER A 157 -5.64 1.35 26.43
CA SER A 157 -5.50 0.59 27.68
C SER A 157 -6.69 -0.31 28.01
N ASP A 158 -7.82 -0.16 27.29
CA ASP A 158 -8.98 -1.04 27.43
C ASP A 158 -8.69 -2.39 26.79
N THR A 159 -8.44 -3.39 27.63
CA THR A 159 -8.11 -4.75 27.22
C THR A 159 -9.29 -5.48 26.58
N ALA A 160 -10.51 -4.94 26.62
CA ALA A 160 -11.61 -5.45 25.82
C ALA A 160 -11.42 -5.09 24.34
N LEU A 161 -10.80 -3.94 24.03
CA LEU A 161 -10.65 -3.41 22.68
C LEU A 161 -9.27 -3.66 22.06
N PHE A 162 -8.21 -3.63 22.88
CA PHE A 162 -6.83 -3.74 22.42
C PHE A 162 -6.09 -4.90 23.08
N THR A 163 -5.14 -5.49 22.35
CA THR A 163 -4.07 -6.32 22.93
C THR A 163 -2.86 -5.44 23.17
N SER A 164 -2.05 -5.76 24.17
CA SER A 164 -0.86 -4.99 24.52
C SER A 164 0.36 -5.89 24.56
N ASP A 165 1.42 -5.50 23.86
CA ASP A 165 2.70 -6.19 23.82
C ASP A 165 3.84 -5.22 24.21
N PRO A 166 4.94 -5.70 24.81
CA PRO A 166 6.13 -4.88 25.01
C PRO A 166 6.70 -4.37 23.68
N PHE A 167 7.19 -3.13 23.66
CA PHE A 167 7.84 -2.54 22.50
C PHE A 167 8.99 -1.61 22.93
N GLY A 168 10.21 -2.16 22.98
CA GLY A 168 11.38 -1.45 23.47
C GLY A 168 11.18 -0.93 24.91
N SER A 169 11.29 0.37 25.09
CA SER A 169 11.05 1.07 26.36
C SER A 169 9.56 1.33 26.67
N GLY A 170 8.66 1.01 25.74
CA GLY A 170 7.23 1.27 25.83
C GLY A 170 6.37 0.04 25.52
N LYS A 171 5.16 0.28 25.00
CA LYS A 171 4.20 -0.75 24.61
C LYS A 171 3.62 -0.48 23.23
N VAL A 172 3.21 -1.55 22.56
CA VAL A 172 2.39 -1.47 21.35
C VAL A 172 1.03 -2.08 21.66
N HIS A 173 -0.02 -1.35 21.30
CA HIS A 173 -1.41 -1.76 21.50
C HIS A 173 -2.07 -1.96 20.15
N LYS A 174 -2.64 -3.13 19.89
CA LYS A 174 -3.29 -3.46 18.61
C LYS A 174 -4.76 -3.68 18.80
N PHE A 175 -5.58 -3.05 17.97
CA PHE A 175 -7.01 -3.25 18.01
C PHE A 175 -7.35 -4.71 17.66
N LYS A 176 -8.19 -5.36 18.47
CA LYS A 176 -8.51 -6.78 18.30
C LYS A 176 -9.25 -7.12 17.01
N GLY A 177 -9.87 -6.12 16.38
CA GLY A 177 -10.60 -6.33 15.13
C GLY A 177 -12.00 -6.92 15.32
N ASP A 178 -12.59 -6.85 16.51
CA ASP A 178 -13.92 -7.43 16.82
C ASP A 178 -15.07 -6.85 15.98
N HIS A 179 -14.85 -5.69 15.35
CA HIS A 179 -15.78 -5.06 14.43
C HIS A 179 -15.04 -4.37 13.28
N LYS A 180 -15.80 -3.98 12.25
CA LYS A 180 -15.28 -3.17 11.16
C LYS A 180 -15.11 -1.73 11.64
N VAL A 181 -14.01 -1.08 11.29
CA VAL A 181 -13.75 0.30 11.72
C VAL A 181 -14.27 1.27 10.67
N SER A 182 -15.21 2.15 11.05
CA SER A 182 -15.71 3.23 10.19
C SER A 182 -14.83 4.48 10.25
N LYS A 183 -14.26 4.75 11.44
CA LYS A 183 -13.43 5.92 11.72
C LYS A 183 -12.55 5.65 12.94
N VAL A 184 -11.36 6.23 12.95
CA VAL A 184 -10.48 6.21 14.13
C VAL A 184 -10.49 7.58 14.78
N MET A 185 -10.72 7.57 16.09
CA MET A 185 -10.79 8.74 16.94
C MET A 185 -9.72 8.67 18.02
N TRP A 186 -9.40 9.82 18.59
CA TRP A 186 -8.62 9.96 19.80
C TRP A 186 -9.21 11.10 20.60
N ASP A 187 -9.85 10.80 21.74
CA ASP A 187 -10.49 11.80 22.60
C ASP A 187 -11.39 12.77 21.79
N LYS A 188 -12.30 12.20 21.00
CA LYS A 188 -13.25 12.92 20.11
C LYS A 188 -12.63 13.63 18.90
N LYS A 189 -11.34 13.47 18.63
CA LYS A 189 -10.66 14.01 17.44
C LYS A 189 -10.42 12.92 16.42
N ALA A 190 -10.63 13.22 15.15
CA ALA A 190 -10.34 12.25 14.09
C ALA A 190 -8.83 12.04 13.94
N VAL A 191 -8.42 10.79 13.77
CA VAL A 191 -7.06 10.41 13.36
C VAL A 191 -7.13 9.95 11.91
N GLY A 192 -6.52 10.73 11.02
CA GLY A 192 -6.57 10.49 9.57
C GLY A 192 -7.92 10.84 8.93
N ASP A 193 -8.06 10.45 7.65
CA ASP A 193 -9.26 10.69 6.84
C ASP A 193 -9.99 9.36 6.54
N PRO A 194 -11.24 9.19 7.00
CA PRO A 194 -12.00 7.96 6.76
C PRO A 194 -12.63 7.88 5.36
N SER A 195 -12.69 8.96 4.58
CA SER A 195 -13.56 9.10 3.38
C SER A 195 -13.35 8.02 2.31
N LYS A 196 -12.16 7.41 2.24
CA LYS A 196 -11.80 6.33 1.31
C LYS A 196 -11.00 5.22 1.99
N ALA A 197 -10.99 5.18 3.32
CA ALA A 197 -10.21 4.22 4.08
C ALA A 197 -11.08 3.03 4.48
N LYS A 198 -10.62 1.84 4.12
CA LYS A 198 -11.11 0.57 4.65
C LYS A 198 -10.07 0.04 5.63
N TYR A 199 -10.18 0.46 6.90
CA TYR A 199 -9.21 0.13 7.94
C TYR A 199 -9.12 -1.37 8.19
N THR A 200 -7.89 -1.88 8.16
CA THR A 200 -7.54 -3.27 8.43
C THR A 200 -6.87 -3.44 9.78
N ASP A 201 -6.17 -2.41 10.28
CA ASP A 201 -5.55 -2.42 11.60
C ASP A 201 -5.49 -1.00 12.20
N VAL A 202 -5.52 -0.93 13.52
CA VAL A 202 -5.33 0.29 14.32
C VAL A 202 -4.36 -0.04 15.43
N VAL A 203 -3.22 0.62 15.42
CA VAL A 203 -2.12 0.36 16.35
C VAL A 203 -1.72 1.63 17.07
N VAL A 204 -1.55 1.56 18.38
CA VAL A 204 -1.06 2.66 19.21
C VAL A 204 0.28 2.27 19.80
N TYR A 205 1.30 3.07 19.53
CA TYR A 205 2.60 2.97 20.20
C TYR A 205 2.60 3.94 21.36
N GLU A 206 2.85 3.41 22.55
CA GLU A 206 2.93 4.14 23.81
C GLU A 206 4.39 4.16 24.27
N GLY A 207 4.96 5.36 24.34
CA GLY A 207 6.29 5.61 24.91
C GLY A 207 6.23 6.31 26.27
N PRO A 208 7.40 6.56 26.87
CA PRO A 208 7.49 7.39 28.08
C PRO A 208 7.03 8.83 27.80
N ASP A 209 6.65 9.54 28.87
CA ASP A 209 6.26 10.96 28.86
C ASP A 209 5.11 11.28 27.89
N ASP A 210 4.11 10.40 27.81
CA ASP A 210 2.93 10.55 26.95
C ASP A 210 3.23 10.68 25.45
N LYS A 211 4.43 10.27 25.00
CA LYS A 211 4.74 10.17 23.58
C LYS A 211 3.96 9.02 22.96
N ARG A 212 3.03 9.35 22.09
CA ARG A 212 2.14 8.37 21.45
C ARG A 212 2.13 8.54 19.94
N LEU A 213 2.17 7.42 19.23
CA LEU A 213 1.96 7.37 17.79
C LEU A 213 0.78 6.47 17.49
N VAL A 214 -0.04 6.86 16.52
CA VAL A 214 -1.10 6.00 15.99
C VAL A 214 -0.70 5.57 14.60
N ARG A 215 -0.66 4.26 14.35
CA ARG A 215 -0.52 3.69 13.01
C ARG A 215 -1.86 3.16 12.54
N LEU A 216 -2.24 3.58 11.34
CA LEU A 216 -3.45 3.14 10.66
C LEU A 216 -3.05 2.35 9.42
N ASP A 217 -3.50 1.10 9.36
CA ASP A 217 -3.36 0.24 8.20
C ASP A 217 -4.73 0.15 7.53
N TYR A 218 -4.82 0.44 6.23
CA TYR A 218 -6.09 0.46 5.52
C TYR A 218 -5.94 0.22 4.02
N PHE A 219 -6.99 -0.29 3.39
CA PHE A 219 -7.12 -0.25 1.94
C PHE A 219 -7.72 1.09 1.52
N TYR A 220 -6.99 1.86 0.71
CA TYR A 220 -7.44 3.14 0.17
C TYR A 220 -8.15 2.92 -1.17
N VAL A 221 -9.46 3.14 -1.17
CA VAL A 221 -10.31 2.92 -2.35
C VAL A 221 -9.94 3.82 -3.53
N GLY A 222 -9.34 4.99 -3.26
CA GLY A 222 -9.03 5.97 -4.30
C GLY A 222 -7.95 5.55 -5.29
N ASP A 223 -6.96 4.75 -4.88
CA ASP A 223 -5.89 4.23 -5.75
C ASP A 223 -5.77 2.70 -5.73
N GLY A 224 -6.63 2.03 -4.95
CA GLY A 224 -6.70 0.58 -4.87
C GLY A 224 -5.48 -0.05 -4.21
N ARG A 225 -4.85 0.66 -3.26
CA ARG A 225 -3.66 0.19 -2.54
C ARG A 225 -3.96 0.08 -1.07
N PHE A 226 -3.31 -0.87 -0.42
CA PHE A 226 -3.16 -0.73 1.02
C PHE A 226 -2.29 0.49 1.35
N LYS A 227 -2.40 0.98 2.57
CA LYS A 227 -1.58 2.03 3.15
C LYS A 227 -1.28 1.71 4.59
N GLU A 228 -0.06 2.03 4.99
CA GLU A 228 0.37 2.07 6.39
C GLU A 228 0.79 3.51 6.65
N THR A 229 0.14 4.16 7.61
CA THR A 229 0.38 5.58 7.90
C THR A 229 0.45 5.83 9.37
N TYR A 230 1.39 6.69 9.76
CA TYR A 230 1.65 7.04 11.15
C TYR A 230 1.17 8.46 11.42
N PHE A 231 0.67 8.68 12.63
CA PHE A 231 0.19 9.97 13.08
C PHE A 231 0.75 10.26 14.47
N LYS A 232 1.05 11.54 14.71
CA LYS A 232 1.34 12.06 16.04
C LYS A 232 0.53 13.32 16.33
N LEU A 233 0.28 13.58 17.60
CA LEU A 233 -0.40 14.80 18.03
C LEU A 233 0.61 15.96 18.02
N VAL A 234 0.32 17.01 17.25
CA VAL A 234 1.09 18.26 17.20
C VAL A 234 0.10 19.41 17.27
N ASP A 235 0.31 20.35 18.18
CA ASP A 235 -0.58 21.51 18.39
C ASP A 235 -2.06 21.11 18.44
N ASP A 236 -2.34 20.08 19.24
CA ASP A 236 -3.69 19.58 19.51
C ASP A 236 -4.41 18.96 18.28
N LYS A 237 -3.66 18.66 17.20
CA LYS A 237 -4.13 18.02 15.96
C LYS A 237 -3.30 16.79 15.58
N TRP A 238 -3.96 15.75 15.09
CA TRP A 238 -3.27 14.56 14.58
C TRP A 238 -2.68 14.84 13.21
N LYS A 239 -1.35 14.91 13.14
CA LYS A 239 -0.60 15.13 11.91
C LYS A 239 -0.10 13.80 11.37
N LYS A 240 -0.36 13.53 10.09
CA LYS A 240 0.27 12.43 9.36
C LYS A 240 1.78 12.66 9.29
N LEU A 241 2.55 11.62 9.59
CA LEU A 241 4.00 11.61 9.53
C LEU A 241 4.51 11.12 8.17
N GLU A 242 5.67 11.63 7.79
CA GLU A 242 6.49 10.94 6.79
C GLU A 242 7.11 9.68 7.40
N GLN A 243 7.34 8.66 6.58
CA GLN A 243 7.84 7.36 7.09
C GLN A 243 9.17 7.49 7.85
N SER A 244 10.07 8.37 7.38
CA SER A 244 11.35 8.61 8.03
C SER A 244 11.21 9.29 9.40
N GLU A 245 10.20 10.14 9.59
CA GLU A 245 9.88 10.74 10.90
C GLU A 245 9.32 9.67 11.83
N ALA A 246 8.37 8.87 11.36
CA ALA A 246 7.81 7.76 12.13
C ALA A 246 8.88 6.75 12.54
N ASN A 247 9.80 6.39 11.64
CA ASN A 247 10.91 5.47 11.96
C ASN A 247 11.84 6.03 13.03
N LYS A 248 12.14 7.34 13.01
CA LYS A 248 12.94 7.97 14.07
C LYS A 248 12.24 7.90 15.42
N ASP A 249 10.96 8.26 15.46
CA ASP A 249 10.16 8.24 16.69
C ASP A 249 10.03 6.79 17.22
N LEU A 250 9.79 5.80 16.36
CA LEU A 250 9.70 4.38 16.73
C LEU A 250 11.04 3.77 17.13
N HIS A 251 12.13 4.13 16.46
CA HIS A 251 13.48 3.68 16.81
C HIS A 251 13.92 4.24 18.17
N ALA A 252 13.53 5.48 18.50
CA ALA A 252 13.77 6.05 19.82
C ALA A 252 13.02 5.29 20.93
N LEU A 253 11.85 4.71 20.64
CA LEU A 253 11.12 3.85 21.57
C LEU A 253 11.72 2.44 21.64
N ASN A 254 12.07 1.88 20.47
CA ASN A 254 12.63 0.55 20.31
C ASN A 254 13.80 0.56 19.31
N PRO A 255 15.06 0.50 19.77
CA PRO A 255 16.24 0.51 18.89
C PRO A 255 16.30 -0.64 17.87
N GLU A 256 15.52 -1.71 18.05
CA GLU A 256 15.41 -2.79 17.06
C GLU A 256 14.58 -2.39 15.84
N TRP A 257 13.75 -1.33 15.94
CA TRP A 257 13.01 -0.81 14.80
C TRP A 257 13.98 -0.17 13.81
N SER A 258 13.98 -0.61 12.55
CA SER A 258 14.90 -0.06 11.54
C SER A 258 14.56 1.39 11.20
N LEU A 259 15.56 2.28 11.23
CA LEU A 259 15.44 3.65 10.72
C LEU A 259 15.10 3.68 9.23
N ASP A 260 15.48 2.65 8.49
CA ASP A 260 15.22 2.46 7.06
C ASP A 260 14.03 1.54 6.80
N TYR A 261 13.19 1.26 7.81
CA TYR A 261 11.99 0.47 7.64
C TYR A 261 11.12 1.05 6.53
N LYS A 262 10.74 0.20 5.57
CA LYS A 262 9.85 0.55 4.46
C LYS A 262 8.56 -0.24 4.64
N PRO A 263 7.40 0.42 4.74
CA PRO A 263 6.14 -0.29 4.82
C PRO A 263 5.96 -1.12 3.56
N VAL A 264 5.59 -2.38 3.75
CA VAL A 264 5.20 -3.29 2.66
C VAL A 264 3.91 -2.79 2.00
N VAL A 265 3.15 -2.01 2.77
CA VAL A 265 1.78 -1.62 2.55
C VAL A 265 1.68 -0.32 1.74
N ASP A 266 2.73 0.51 1.59
CA ASP A 266 2.76 1.55 0.55
C ASP A 266 4.18 1.93 0.14
N LYS A 267 4.48 1.81 -1.16
CA LYS A 267 5.60 2.51 -1.80
C LYS A 267 5.04 3.77 -2.44
N PHE A 268 4.83 4.83 -1.66
CA PHE A 268 4.80 6.16 -2.28
C PHE A 268 6.21 6.43 -2.79
N SER A 269 6.38 6.44 -4.11
CA SER A 269 7.56 7.06 -4.70
C SER A 269 7.47 8.55 -4.42
N PRO A 270 8.44 9.17 -3.72
CA PRO A 270 8.48 10.62 -3.51
C PRO A 270 8.36 11.40 -4.82
N LEU A 271 8.76 10.80 -5.94
CA LEU A 271 8.62 11.35 -7.29
C LEU A 271 7.17 11.66 -7.67
N ALA A 272 6.18 10.87 -7.24
CA ALA A 272 4.78 11.10 -7.60
C ALA A 272 4.18 12.33 -6.89
N ALA A 273 4.63 12.62 -5.67
CA ALA A 273 4.26 13.83 -4.93
C ALA A 273 4.95 15.07 -5.51
N ILE A 274 6.21 14.96 -5.94
CA ILE A 274 6.94 16.06 -6.60
C ILE A 274 6.32 16.38 -7.96
N THR A 275 5.93 15.37 -8.75
CA THR A 275 5.35 15.58 -10.08
C THR A 275 3.98 16.29 -10.01
N SER A 276 3.17 15.98 -9.00
CA SER A 276 1.85 16.60 -8.82
C SER A 276 1.93 18.06 -8.34
N VAL A 277 2.93 18.41 -7.52
CA VAL A 277 3.21 19.81 -7.13
C VAL A 277 3.71 20.64 -8.31
N VAL A 278 4.57 20.07 -9.17
CA VAL A 278 5.08 20.76 -10.37
C VAL A 278 3.95 21.01 -11.37
N ILE A 279 3.07 20.04 -11.62
CA ILE A 279 1.93 20.22 -12.54
C ILE A 279 0.94 21.27 -12.00
N ALA A 280 0.68 21.30 -10.70
CA ALA A 280 -0.20 22.30 -10.08
C ALA A 280 0.41 23.71 -10.15
N ALA A 281 1.73 23.85 -9.96
CA ALA A 281 2.43 25.13 -10.08
C ALA A 281 2.42 25.67 -11.54
N PHE A 282 2.58 24.79 -12.53
CA PHE A 282 2.49 25.17 -13.95
C PHE A 282 1.07 25.56 -14.36
N ALA A 283 0.03 24.93 -13.81
CA ALA A 283 -1.35 25.29 -14.10
C ALA A 283 -1.70 26.70 -13.56
N VAL A 284 -1.18 27.07 -12.38
CA VAL A 284 -1.39 28.40 -11.79
C VAL A 284 -0.65 29.49 -12.58
N LEU A 285 0.58 29.21 -13.04
CA LEU A 285 1.36 30.14 -13.87
C LEU A 285 0.83 30.29 -15.32
N TYR A 286 0.00 29.36 -15.80
CA TYR A 286 -0.59 29.42 -17.15
C TYR A 286 -1.93 30.19 -17.18
N TYR A 287 -2.58 30.36 -16.03
CA TYR A 287 -3.87 31.03 -15.89
C TYR A 287 -3.81 32.41 -15.22
N LEU A 288 -2.61 32.88 -14.85
CA LEU A 288 -2.28 34.25 -14.46
C LEU A 288 -1.52 34.94 -15.60
#